data_AF-A0A536FPZ6-F1
#
_entry.id   AF-A0A536FPZ6-F1
#
_cell.length_a   1.000
_cell.length_b   1.000
_cell.length_c   1.000
_cell.angle_alpha   90.00
_cell.angle_beta   90.00
_cell.angle_gamma   90.00
#
_symmetry.space_group_name_H-M   'P 1'
#
loop_
_entity.id
_entity.type
_entity.pdbx_description
1 polymer ?
#
loop_
_entity_poly.entity_id
_entity_poly.type
_entity_poly.pdbx_seq_one_letter_code
_entity_poly.pdbx_strand_id
1 'polypeptide(L)'
;ASDAGKTLRVAGESAAGRPFDGVLPSGAAARILTGGVVPDGADCVVMVENVQVFGDAVTVPPSLRAGSNYHKVGDDVRAGDRILV
;
A
#
# COMPACT_ATOMS: atom_id res chain seq x y z
N ALA A 1 3.01 -8.86 3.13
CA ALA A 1 2.75 -9.92 4.15
C ALA A 1 4.03 -10.57 4.67
N SER A 2 5.04 -10.79 3.82
CA SER A 2 6.37 -11.29 4.21
C SER A 2 7.07 -10.46 5.30
N ASP A 3 6.65 -9.21 5.47
CA ASP A 3 7.22 -8.26 6.43
C ASP A 3 6.41 -8.09 7.72
N ALA A 4 5.46 -8.99 7.97
CA ALA A 4 4.67 -9.02 9.20
C ALA A 4 5.55 -8.93 10.46
N GLY A 5 5.25 -7.96 11.34
CA GLY A 5 5.96 -7.75 12.61
C GLY A 5 7.36 -7.13 12.49
N LYS A 6 7.79 -6.71 11.29
CA LYS A 6 9.11 -6.11 11.08
C LYS A 6 9.06 -4.58 11.18
N THR A 7 10.24 -3.98 11.34
CA THR A 7 10.45 -2.54 11.15
C THR A 7 11.01 -2.30 9.75
N LEU A 8 10.36 -1.42 8.99
CA LEU A 8 10.67 -1.11 7.60
C LEU A 8 11.04 0.35 7.46
N ARG A 9 12.02 0.66 6.61
CA ARG A 9 12.36 2.04 6.27
C ARG A 9 11.33 2.61 5.31
N VAL A 10 10.92 3.86 5.50
CA VAL A 10 10.06 4.60 4.58
C VAL A 10 10.90 5.13 3.42
N ALA A 11 10.73 4.55 2.24
CA ALA A 11 11.51 4.87 1.03
C ALA A 11 10.94 6.04 0.21
N GLY A 12 9.70 6.46 0.49
CA GLY A 12 9.05 7.56 -0.21
C GLY A 12 7.54 7.62 0.04
N GLU A 13 6.83 8.33 -0.83
CA GLU A 13 5.38 8.57 -0.74
C GLU A 13 4.68 8.31 -2.09
N SER A 14 3.45 7.81 -2.04
CA SER A 14 2.51 7.70 -3.17
C SER A 14 1.22 8.47 -2.85
N ALA A 15 0.80 9.36 -3.75
CA ALA A 15 -0.41 10.15 -3.62
C ALA A 15 -1.20 10.21 -4.93
N ALA A 16 -2.45 10.65 -4.85
CA ALA A 16 -3.28 10.86 -6.05
C ALA A 16 -2.59 11.83 -7.02
N GLY A 17 -2.39 11.41 -8.27
CA GLY A 17 -1.69 12.18 -9.30
C GLY A 17 -0.17 12.27 -9.13
N ARG A 18 0.40 11.68 -8.07
CA ARG A 18 1.84 11.56 -7.83
C ARG A 18 2.17 10.15 -7.32
N PRO A 19 2.14 9.14 -8.21
CA PRO A 19 2.47 7.77 -7.82
C PRO A 19 3.92 7.67 -7.32
N PHE A 20 4.21 6.64 -6.53
CA PHE A 20 5.58 6.33 -6.13
C PHE A 20 6.45 6.05 -7.36
N ASP A 21 7.64 6.64 -7.41
CA ASP A 21 8.58 6.46 -8.52
C ASP A 21 9.31 5.11 -8.42
N GLY A 22 9.08 4.24 -9.39
CA GLY A 22 9.74 2.94 -9.49
C GLY A 22 9.12 1.86 -8.61
N VAL A 23 9.95 0.89 -8.21
CA VAL A 23 9.53 -0.29 -7.44
C VAL A 23 9.93 -0.12 -5.99
N LEU A 24 9.01 -0.42 -5.07
CA LEU A 24 9.29 -0.41 -3.64
C LEU A 24 10.34 -1.49 -3.30
N PRO A 25 11.49 -1.13 -2.69
CA PRO A 25 12.50 -2.11 -2.33
C PRO A 25 11.99 -3.13 -1.31
N SER A 26 12.48 -4.37 -1.41
CA SER A 26 12.19 -5.40 -0.40
C SER A 26 12.61 -4.93 0.99
N GLY A 27 11.73 -5.10 1.99
CA GLY A 27 11.99 -4.64 3.35
C GLY A 27 11.84 -3.12 3.56
N ALA A 28 11.26 -2.41 2.59
CA ALA A 28 10.89 -1.00 2.72
C ALA A 28 9.37 -0.81 2.70
N ALA A 29 8.93 0.35 3.16
CA ALA A 29 7.55 0.82 3.08
C ALA A 29 7.50 2.14 2.31
N ALA A 30 6.34 2.44 1.70
CA ALA A 30 6.03 3.78 1.21
C ALA A 30 4.84 4.31 2.00
N ARG A 31 4.85 5.62 2.28
CA ARG A 31 3.64 6.30 2.74
C ARG A 31 2.66 6.37 1.57
N ILE A 32 1.41 5.99 1.79
CA ILE A 32 0.36 6.11 0.76
C ILE A 32 -0.80 6.93 1.31
N LEU A 33 -1.22 7.93 0.54
CA LEU A 33 -2.41 8.73 0.84
C LEU A 33 -3.62 8.12 0.14
N THR A 34 -4.82 8.37 0.67
CA THR A 34 -6.07 7.91 0.05
C THR A 34 -6.16 8.37 -1.41
N GLY A 35 -6.46 7.45 -2.32
CA GLY A 35 -6.47 7.69 -3.76
C GLY A 35 -5.09 7.60 -4.44
N GLY A 36 -4.02 7.33 -3.69
CA GLY A 36 -2.70 7.00 -4.22
C GLY A 36 -2.68 5.63 -4.89
N VAL A 37 -1.76 5.45 -5.83
CA VAL A 37 -1.52 4.16 -6.49
C VAL A 37 -0.65 3.30 -5.57
N VAL A 38 -1.03 2.05 -5.35
CA VAL A 38 -0.20 1.10 -4.59
C VAL A 38 1.11 0.89 -5.36
N PRO A 39 2.28 1.12 -4.74
CA PRO A 39 3.56 0.96 -5.42
C PRO A 39 3.79 -0.48 -5.90
N ASP A 40 4.46 -0.63 -7.04
CA ASP A 40 4.94 -1.93 -7.49
C ASP A 40 5.86 -2.54 -6.42
N GLY A 41 5.71 -3.84 -6.17
CA GLY A 41 6.43 -4.56 -5.11
C GLY A 41 5.73 -4.55 -3.74
N ALA A 42 4.73 -3.69 -3.53
CA ALA A 42 3.87 -3.77 -2.34
C ALA A 42 2.74 -4.79 -2.57
N ASP A 43 2.43 -5.59 -1.55
CA ASP A 43 1.37 -6.61 -1.58
C ASP A 43 0.19 -6.30 -0.64
N CYS A 44 0.27 -5.21 0.12
CA CYS A 44 -0.75 -4.78 1.07
C CYS A 44 -0.56 -3.31 1.49
N VAL A 45 -1.63 -2.72 2.02
CA VAL A 45 -1.62 -1.41 2.66
C VAL A 45 -2.01 -1.60 4.13
N VAL A 46 -1.38 -0.86 5.03
CA VAL A 46 -1.71 -0.86 6.46
C VAL A 46 -2.09 0.55 6.89
N MET A 47 -3.15 0.67 7.69
CA MET A 47 -3.59 1.94 8.23
C MET A 47 -2.53 2.53 9.16
N VAL A 48 -2.35 3.86 9.12
CA VAL A 48 -1.32 4.57 9.90
C VAL A 48 -1.52 4.39 11.41
N GLU A 49 -2.75 4.23 11.86
CA GLU A 49 -3.12 3.97 13.25
C GLU A 49 -2.65 2.59 13.74
N ASN A 50 -2.39 1.66 12.81
CA ASN A 50 -1.98 0.29 13.12
C ASN A 50 -0.45 0.08 13.02
N VAL A 51 0.32 1.14 12.78
CA VAL A 51 1.79 1.08 12.75
C VAL A 51 2.39 1.98 13.81
N GLN A 52 3.58 1.62 14.27
CA GLN A 52 4.38 2.51 15.11
C GLN A 52 5.41 3.24 14.25
N VAL A 53 5.43 4.57 14.32
CA VAL A 53 6.32 5.40 13.50
C VAL A 53 7.53 5.84 14.34
N PHE A 54 8.72 5.66 13.79
CA PHE A 54 9.99 6.03 14.40
C PHE A 54 10.86 6.77 13.36
N GLY A 55 10.73 8.09 13.28
CA GLY A 55 11.49 8.89 12.31
C GLY A 55 11.17 8.48 10.86
N ASP A 56 12.17 7.93 10.16
CA ASP A 56 12.04 7.41 8.80
C ASP A 56 11.74 5.91 8.72
N ALA A 57 11.32 5.28 9.82
CA ALA A 57 10.96 3.87 9.87
C ALA A 57 9.56 3.65 10.48
N VAL A 58 8.94 2.52 10.12
CA VAL A 58 7.65 2.08 10.64
C VAL A 58 7.69 0.61 11.06
N THR A 59 7.17 0.29 12.24
CA THR A 59 6.94 -1.09 12.66
C THR A 59 5.52 -1.48 12.28
N VAL A 60 5.41 -2.53 11.47
CA VAL A 60 4.13 -3.03 10.95
C VAL A 60 3.60 -4.20 11.79
N PRO A 61 2.27 -4.40 11.85
CA PRO A 61 1.70 -5.41 12.73
C PRO A 61 2.00 -6.84 12.24
N PRO A 62 2.05 -7.83 13.15
CA PRO A 62 2.23 -9.24 12.79
C PRO A 62 1.01 -9.82 12.04
N SER A 63 -0.12 -9.12 12.07
CA SER A 63 -1.37 -9.51 11.41
C SER A 63 -1.50 -9.02 9.95
N LEU A 64 -0.39 -8.59 9.33
CA LEU A 64 -0.35 -8.17 7.92
C LEU A 64 -0.85 -9.27 6.98
N ARG A 65 -1.82 -8.92 6.13
CA ARG A 65 -2.40 -9.82 5.13
C ARG A 65 -2.23 -9.24 3.73
N ALA A 66 -1.77 -10.07 2.80
CA ALA A 66 -1.70 -9.70 1.39
C ALA A 66 -3.11 -9.35 0.87
N GLY A 67 -3.20 -8.39 -0.05
CA GLY A 67 -4.48 -7.93 -0.60
C GLY A 67 -5.29 -7.01 0.32
N SER A 68 -4.77 -6.64 1.50
CA SER A 68 -5.54 -5.82 2.46
C SER A 68 -5.43 -4.32 2.16
N ASN A 69 -6.55 -3.62 2.34
CA ASN A 69 -6.69 -2.15 2.28
C ASN A 69 -6.31 -1.49 0.95
N TYR A 70 -6.46 -2.20 -0.18
CA TYR A 70 -6.44 -1.59 -1.50
C TYR A 70 -7.41 -2.28 -2.45
N HIS A 71 -7.86 -1.55 -3.46
CA HIS A 71 -8.67 -2.10 -4.54
C HIS A 71 -7.77 -2.50 -5.71
N LYS A 72 -8.00 -3.70 -6.25
CA LYS A 72 -7.41 -4.09 -7.53
C LYS A 72 -8.17 -3.41 -8.66
N VAL A 73 -7.48 -3.26 -9.78
CA VAL A 73 -8.10 -2.77 -11.01
C VAL A 73 -9.27 -3.67 -11.37
N GLY A 74 -10.46 -3.06 -11.51
CA GLY A 74 -11.69 -3.77 -11.85
C GLY A 74 -12.43 -4.42 -10.68
N ASP A 75 -12.12 -4.06 -9.43
CA ASP A 75 -12.85 -4.55 -8.26
C ASP A 75 -14.30 -4.03 -8.18
N ASP A 76 -14.54 -2.78 -8.60
CA ASP A 76 -15.87 -2.17 -8.58
C ASP A 76 -16.63 -2.43 -9.89
N VAL A 77 -15.96 -2.14 -11.02
CA VAL A 77 -16.51 -2.30 -12.37
C VAL A 77 -15.41 -2.77 -13.32
N ARG A 78 -15.73 -3.76 -14.17
CA ARG A 78 -14.82 -4.23 -15.22
C ARG A 78 -15.11 -3.57 -16.55
N ALA A 79 -14.09 -3.51 -17.40
CA ALA A 79 -14.25 -3.04 -18.77
C ALA A 79 -15.28 -3.92 -19.51
N GLY A 80 -16.32 -3.30 -20.06
CA GLY A 80 -17.41 -3.98 -20.75
C GLY A 80 -18.67 -4.22 -19.90
N ASP A 81 -18.65 -3.92 -18.60
CA ASP A 81 -19.84 -4.04 -17.76
C ASP A 81 -20.90 -2.99 -18.16
N ARG A 82 -22.15 -3.43 -18.30
CA ARG A 82 -23.30 -2.53 -18.51
C ARG A 82 -23.81 -2.05 -17.15
N ILE A 83 -23.60 -0.76 -16.84
CA ILE A 83 -23.83 -0.21 -15.49
C ILE A 83 -25.29 0.23 -15.26
N LEU A 84 -25.95 0.75 -16.30
CA LEU A 84 -27.36 1.13 -16.23
C LEU A 84 -28.11 0.58 -17.45
N VAL A 85 -29.36 0.19 -17.20
CA VAL A 85 -30.30 -0.30 -18.22
C VAL A 85 -31.25 0.80 -18.67
#